data_AF-A0A9P4IVH4-F1
#
_entry.id   AF-A0A9P4IVH4-F1
#
_cell.length_a   1.000
_cell.length_b   1.000
_cell.length_c   1.000
_cell.angle_alpha   90.00
_cell.angle_beta   90.00
_cell.angle_gamma   90.00
#
_symmetry.space_group_name_H-M   'P 1'
#
loop_
_entity.id
_entity.type
_entity.pdbx_description
1 polymer ?
#
loop_
_entity_poly.entity_id
_entity_poly.type
_entity_poly.pdbx_seq_one_letter_code
_entity_poly.pdbx_strand_id
1 'polypeptide(L)'
;MFSTKIFLLAILAFAASVFAVDITFSGKHESNNPVKPPVTGYRKSYLDLDANDIIKNMGAWSGGRFEAKASRRPGSLTIQNVNKAANEASALSEVEEMRKLVTSNAKKVNKSGSSSPRHAGSRS
;
A
#
# COMPACT_ATOMS: atom_id res chain seq x y z
N MET A 1 19.02 -54.45 10.35
CA MET A 1 19.77 -53.23 10.69
C MET A 1 19.22 -52.09 9.85
N PHE A 2 18.42 -51.24 10.47
CA PHE A 2 17.75 -50.09 9.85
C PHE A 2 18.81 -49.04 9.48
N SER A 3 18.91 -48.68 8.20
CA SER A 3 19.73 -47.54 7.76
C SER A 3 18.83 -46.53 7.08
N THR A 4 18.14 -45.76 7.93
CA THR A 4 17.27 -44.63 7.57
C THR A 4 18.15 -43.50 7.06
N LYS A 5 18.44 -43.51 5.75
CA LYS A 5 19.16 -42.40 5.10
C LYS A 5 18.17 -41.26 4.85
N ILE A 6 18.10 -40.36 5.83
CA ILE A 6 17.95 -38.91 5.69
C ILE A 6 16.88 -38.52 4.66
N PHE A 7 15.62 -38.70 5.06
CA PHE A 7 14.58 -37.76 4.70
C PHE A 7 14.89 -36.42 5.41
N LEU A 8 14.59 -35.30 4.75
CA LEU A 8 14.80 -33.90 5.15
C LEU A 8 16.00 -33.19 4.51
N LEU A 9 15.78 -32.72 3.29
CA LEU A 9 16.31 -31.42 2.85
C LEU A 9 15.25 -30.71 1.98
N ALA A 10 14.05 -30.56 2.52
CA ALA A 10 12.92 -29.88 1.87
C ALA A 10 12.36 -28.77 2.76
N ILE A 11 13.24 -27.97 3.37
CA ILE A 11 12.89 -26.72 4.06
C ILE A 11 14.18 -25.89 3.94
N LEU A 12 14.26 -24.70 3.37
CA LEU A 12 13.49 -23.52 3.69
C LEU A 12 13.90 -22.41 2.69
N ALA A 13 13.54 -22.54 1.42
CA ALA A 13 13.60 -21.41 0.48
C ALA A 13 12.20 -20.82 0.32
N PHE A 14 11.53 -20.53 1.43
CA PHE A 14 10.52 -19.47 1.45
C PHE A 14 11.30 -18.16 1.33
N ALA A 15 11.77 -17.87 0.12
CA ALA A 15 12.27 -16.56 -0.24
C ALA A 15 11.18 -15.59 0.19
N ALA A 16 11.51 -14.73 1.14
CA ALA A 16 10.66 -13.64 1.59
C ALA A 16 10.18 -12.91 0.34
N SER A 17 8.95 -13.20 -0.07
CA SER A 17 8.35 -12.58 -1.23
C SER A 17 8.02 -11.17 -0.78
N VAL A 18 8.95 -10.25 -1.04
CA VAL A 18 8.72 -8.82 -0.84
C VAL A 18 7.71 -8.42 -1.90
N PHE A 19 6.43 -8.60 -1.60
CA PHE A 19 5.35 -8.26 -2.52
C PHE A 19 5.29 -6.74 -2.61
N ALA A 20 5.87 -6.18 -3.66
CA ALA A 20 5.70 -4.77 -3.96
C ALA A 20 4.22 -4.48 -4.21
N VAL A 21 3.67 -3.53 -3.46
CA VAL A 21 2.29 -3.10 -3.63
C VAL A 21 2.23 -1.91 -4.57
N ASP A 22 1.59 -2.11 -5.72
CA ASP A 22 1.29 -1.08 -6.71
C ASP A 22 0.08 -0.25 -6.28
N ILE A 23 0.30 1.04 -6.05
CA ILE A 23 -0.76 1.97 -5.68
C ILE A 23 -1.08 2.87 -6.86
N THR A 24 -2.34 2.90 -7.28
CA THR A 24 -2.89 3.85 -8.24
C THR A 24 -3.72 4.90 -7.51
N PHE A 25 -3.46 6.17 -7.79
CA PHE A 25 -4.21 7.29 -7.22
C PHE A 25 -5.10 7.92 -8.29
N SER A 26 -6.40 7.94 -8.02
CA SER A 26 -7.39 8.46 -8.98
C SER A 26 -8.42 9.39 -8.32
N GLY A 27 -8.80 10.45 -9.02
CA GLY A 27 -9.79 11.42 -8.56
C GLY A 27 -11.03 11.39 -9.45
N LYS A 28 -12.20 11.18 -8.84
CA LYS A 28 -13.50 11.41 -9.48
C LYS A 28 -13.81 12.89 -9.42
N HIS A 29 -14.39 13.43 -10.47
CA HIS A 29 -14.90 14.80 -10.47
C HIS A 29 -16.33 14.84 -10.99
N GLU A 30 -17.03 15.91 -10.67
CA GLU A 30 -18.29 16.23 -11.33
C GLU A 30 -18.01 16.48 -12.80
N SER A 31 -18.65 15.68 -13.64
CA SER A 31 -18.65 15.86 -15.07
C SER A 31 -20.07 15.72 -15.57
N ASN A 32 -20.46 16.63 -16.46
CA ASN A 32 -21.71 16.52 -17.22
C ASN A 32 -21.74 15.29 -18.14
N ASN A 33 -20.62 14.56 -18.27
CA ASN A 33 -20.54 13.31 -19.00
C ASN A 33 -20.21 12.15 -18.03
N PRO A 34 -21.14 11.20 -17.79
CA PRO A 34 -20.93 10.09 -16.87
C PRO A 34 -19.88 9.08 -17.33
N VAL A 35 -19.43 9.16 -18.60
CA VAL A 35 -18.42 8.28 -19.19
C VAL A 35 -17.00 8.78 -18.93
N LYS A 36 -16.81 10.01 -18.40
CA LYS A 36 -15.44 10.51 -18.16
C LYS A 36 -14.75 9.62 -17.11
N PRO A 37 -13.60 9.02 -17.46
CA PRO A 37 -12.84 8.22 -16.51
C PRO A 37 -12.28 9.12 -15.41
N PRO A 38 -12.09 8.58 -14.19
CA PRO A 38 -11.43 9.32 -13.12
C PRO A 38 -10.01 9.71 -13.54
N VAL A 39 -9.56 10.88 -13.10
CA VAL A 39 -8.22 11.36 -13.42
C VAL A 39 -7.20 10.53 -12.64
N THR A 40 -6.37 9.77 -13.34
CA THR A 40 -5.30 8.98 -12.73
C THR A 40 -4.00 9.78 -12.81
N GLY A 41 -3.53 10.29 -11.68
CA GLY A 41 -2.36 11.19 -11.66
C GLY A 41 -1.06 10.51 -11.23
N TYR A 42 -1.12 9.36 -10.55
CA TYR A 42 0.09 8.76 -10.00
C TYR A 42 -0.03 7.25 -9.82
N ARG A 43 1.06 6.53 -10.12
CA ARG A 43 1.22 5.11 -9.79
C ARG A 43 2.60 4.87 -9.19
N LYS A 44 2.68 4.14 -8.08
CA LYS A 44 3.96 3.78 -7.45
C LYS A 44 3.88 2.46 -6.71
N SER A 45 4.93 1.66 -6.85
CA SER A 45 5.15 0.43 -6.10
C SER A 45 5.86 0.72 -4.78
N TYR A 46 5.40 0.09 -3.70
CA TYR A 46 6.03 0.15 -2.38
C TYR A 46 6.40 -1.26 -1.93
N LEU A 47 7.68 -1.47 -1.62
CA LEU A 47 8.21 -2.80 -1.28
C LEU A 47 7.82 -3.27 0.12
N ASP A 48 7.65 -2.34 1.06
CA ASP A 48 7.45 -2.67 2.49
C ASP A 48 6.05 -2.30 3.00
N LEU A 49 5.11 -2.00 2.10
CA LEU A 49 3.74 -1.65 2.51
C LEU A 49 2.80 -2.82 2.32
N ASP A 50 1.99 -3.08 3.34
CA ASP A 50 0.86 -3.98 3.22
C ASP A 50 -0.34 -3.24 2.61
N ALA A 51 -0.85 -3.77 1.50
CA ALA A 51 -2.05 -3.26 0.85
C ALA A 51 -3.26 -3.26 1.79
N ASN A 52 -3.37 -4.27 2.66
CA ASN A 52 -4.46 -4.39 3.63
C ASN A 52 -4.40 -3.29 4.69
N ASP A 53 -3.21 -2.94 5.15
CA ASP A 53 -3.03 -1.83 6.09
C ASP A 53 -3.46 -0.50 5.48
N ILE A 54 -3.11 -0.26 4.22
CA ILE A 54 -3.55 0.94 3.51
C ILE A 54 -5.07 0.95 3.37
N ILE A 55 -5.68 -0.17 2.94
CA ILE A 55 -7.13 -0.30 2.79
C ILE A 55 -7.86 -0.03 4.11
N LYS A 56 -7.39 -0.63 5.21
CA LYS A 56 -7.99 -0.51 6.54
C LYS A 56 -7.84 0.89 7.12
N ASN A 57 -6.70 1.55 6.90
CA ASN A 57 -6.39 2.83 7.54
C ASN A 57 -6.71 4.06 6.69
N MET A 58 -6.98 3.92 5.39
CA MET A 58 -7.19 5.07 4.49
C MET A 58 -8.30 6.01 4.97
N GLY A 59 -9.42 5.44 5.44
CA GLY A 59 -10.52 6.23 6.00
C GLY A 59 -10.08 7.05 7.21
N ALA A 60 -9.32 6.45 8.13
CA ALA A 60 -8.80 7.15 9.30
C ALA A 60 -7.75 8.21 8.92
N TRP A 61 -6.82 7.90 8.01
CA TRP A 61 -5.78 8.83 7.57
C TRP A 61 -6.35 10.05 6.86
N SER A 62 -7.43 9.88 6.09
CA SER A 62 -8.05 10.94 5.29
C SER A 62 -9.23 11.62 5.98
N GLY A 63 -9.62 11.19 7.18
CA GLY A 63 -10.86 11.65 7.83
C GLY A 63 -12.12 11.29 7.05
N GLY A 64 -12.10 10.17 6.31
CA GLY A 64 -13.21 9.67 5.49
C GLY A 64 -13.30 10.29 4.09
N ARG A 65 -12.37 11.16 3.70
CA ARG A 65 -12.37 11.81 2.37
C ARG A 65 -11.96 10.86 1.25
N PHE A 66 -11.09 9.90 1.54
CA PHE A 66 -10.52 8.98 0.56
C PHE A 66 -10.78 7.53 0.96
N GLU A 67 -10.96 6.67 -0.04
CA GLU A 67 -11.10 5.23 0.12
C GLU A 67 -10.01 4.50 -0.66
N ALA A 68 -9.53 3.41 -0.10
CA ALA A 68 -8.57 2.51 -0.75
C ALA A 68 -9.27 1.17 -1.01
N LYS A 69 -9.11 0.64 -2.23
CA LYS A 69 -9.73 -0.62 -2.66
C LYS A 69 -8.69 -1.49 -3.33
N ALA A 70 -8.72 -2.80 -3.05
CA ALA A 70 -7.93 -3.75 -3.79
C ALA A 70 -8.35 -3.73 -5.28
N SER A 71 -7.36 -3.66 -6.16
CA SER A 71 -7.60 -3.81 -7.59
C SER A 71 -7.78 -5.28 -7.95
N ARG A 72 -8.32 -5.56 -9.15
CA ARG A 72 -8.44 -6.93 -9.68
C ARG A 72 -7.10 -7.64 -9.85
N ARG A 73 -6.00 -6.88 -9.86
CA ARG A 73 -4.64 -7.41 -9.96
C ARG A 73 -4.08 -7.66 -8.54
N PRO A 74 -3.53 -8.85 -8.26
CA PRO A 74 -2.85 -9.11 -7.00
C PRO A 74 -1.73 -8.09 -6.75
N GLY A 75 -1.60 -7.63 -5.50
CA GLY A 75 -0.61 -6.62 -5.14
C GLY A 75 -0.87 -5.23 -5.72
N SER A 76 -2.05 -4.96 -6.27
CA SER A 76 -2.44 -3.61 -6.72
C SER A 76 -3.60 -3.07 -5.88
N LEU A 77 -3.58 -1.78 -5.57
CA LEU A 77 -4.69 -1.08 -4.93
C LEU A 77 -4.93 0.28 -5.57
N THR A 78 -6.18 0.71 -5.56
CA THR A 78 -6.61 2.01 -6.06
C THR A 78 -7.12 2.85 -4.91
N ILE A 79 -6.61 4.07 -4.80
CA ILE A 79 -7.07 5.07 -3.84
C ILE A 79 -7.83 6.12 -4.61
N GLN A 80 -9.02 6.43 -4.14
CA GLN A 80 -9.88 7.41 -4.76
C GLN A 80 -10.64 8.24 -3.75
N ASN A 81 -11.14 9.39 -4.19
CA ASN A 81 -12.06 10.18 -3.40
C ASN A 81 -13.43 9.50 -3.29
N VAL A 82 -14.00 9.61 -2.08
CA VAL A 82 -15.33 9.08 -1.76
C VAL A 82 -16.38 9.95 -2.47
N ASN A 83 -16.29 11.26 -2.27
CA ASN A 83 -17.12 12.26 -2.93
C ASN A 83 -16.43 12.76 -4.19
N LYS A 84 -17.22 13.10 -5.22
CA LYS A 84 -16.68 13.69 -6.45
C LYS A 84 -16.15 15.10 -6.15
N ALA A 85 -14.97 15.41 -6.66
CA ALA A 85 -14.44 16.76 -6.63
C ALA A 85 -15.24 17.68 -7.56
N ALA A 86 -15.27 18.99 -7.29
CA ALA A 86 -16.06 19.95 -8.08
C ALA A 86 -15.65 20.01 -9.57
N ASN A 87 -14.38 19.72 -9.88
CA ASN A 87 -13.86 19.74 -11.24
C ASN A 87 -12.58 18.90 -11.37
N GLU A 88 -12.08 18.79 -12.59
CA GLU A 88 -10.88 18.00 -12.93
C GLU A 88 -9.63 18.48 -12.18
N ALA A 89 -9.43 19.80 -12.05
CA ALA A 89 -8.29 20.38 -11.35
C ALA A 89 -8.32 20.08 -9.84
N SER A 90 -9.51 20.14 -9.23
CA SER A 90 -9.71 19.73 -7.84
C SER A 90 -9.44 18.23 -7.66
N ALA A 91 -9.89 17.38 -8.58
CA ALA A 91 -9.57 15.95 -8.54
C ALA A 91 -8.06 15.68 -8.65
N LEU A 92 -7.34 16.42 -9.49
CA LEU A 92 -5.87 16.33 -9.57
C LEU A 92 -5.17 16.75 -8.26
N SER A 93 -5.64 17.83 -7.62
CA SER A 93 -5.12 18.25 -6.32
C SER A 93 -5.38 17.18 -5.25
N GLU A 94 -6.57 16.58 -5.24
CA GLU A 94 -6.90 15.49 -4.31
C GLU A 94 -6.04 14.25 -4.56
N VAL A 95 -5.73 13.92 -5.82
CA VAL A 95 -4.79 12.83 -6.14
C VAL A 95 -3.40 13.09 -5.55
N GLU A 96 -2.91 14.32 -5.62
CA GLU A 96 -1.63 14.70 -5.02
C GLU A 96 -1.68 14.67 -3.48
N GLU A 97 -2.81 15.07 -2.87
CA GLU A 97 -3.05 14.92 -1.43
C GLU A 97 -3.03 13.44 -1.01
N MET A 98 -3.76 12.57 -1.72
CA MET A 98 -3.77 11.13 -1.45
C MET A 98 -2.35 10.56 -1.50
N ARG A 99 -1.55 10.95 -2.51
CA ARG A 99 -0.16 10.53 -2.67
C ARG A 99 0.70 10.95 -1.49
N LYS A 100 0.62 12.22 -1.08
CA LYS A 100 1.36 12.75 0.07
C LYS A 100 0.96 12.06 1.36
N LEU A 101 -0.34 11.83 1.56
CA LEU A 101 -0.90 11.16 2.72
C LEU A 101 -0.36 9.73 2.87
N VAL A 102 -0.45 8.93 1.80
CA VAL A 102 0.10 7.58 1.77
C VAL A 102 1.60 7.61 2.01
N THR A 103 2.34 8.46 1.29
CA THR A 103 3.80 8.53 1.44
C THR A 103 4.22 8.91 2.86
N SER A 104 3.49 9.83 3.51
CA SER A 104 3.76 10.27 4.88
C SER A 104 3.47 9.18 5.91
N ASN A 105 2.31 8.51 5.80
CA ASN A 105 1.94 7.46 6.75
C ASN A 105 2.69 6.15 6.50
N ALA A 106 2.98 5.79 5.25
CA ALA A 106 3.86 4.70 4.86
C ALA A 106 5.24 4.78 5.54
N LYS A 107 5.84 5.98 5.55
CA LYS A 107 7.12 6.22 6.23
C LYS A 107 7.03 6.02 7.75
N LYS A 108 5.89 6.38 8.37
CA LYS A 108 5.68 6.20 9.82
C LYS A 108 5.52 4.73 10.21
N VAL A 109 4.81 3.95 9.38
CA VAL A 109 4.65 2.50 9.60
C VAL A 109 6.00 1.79 9.50
N ASN A 110 6.82 2.09 8.48
CA ASN A 110 8.16 1.51 8.35
C ASN A 110 9.11 1.89 9.50
N LYS A 111 8.98 3.11 10.05
CA LYS A 111 9.83 3.54 11.17
C LYS A 111 9.47 2.82 12.48
N SER A 112 8.22 2.40 12.63
CA SER A 112 7.73 1.66 13.80
C SER A 112 8.11 0.18 13.77
N GLY A 113 8.35 -0.39 12.58
CA GLY A 113 8.90 -1.74 12.40
C GLY A 113 10.43 -1.84 12.51
N SER A 114 11.13 -0.70 12.52
CA SER A 114 12.61 -0.61 12.62
C SER A 114 13.14 -0.55 14.06
N SER A 115 12.28 -0.54 15.07
CA SER A 115 12.66 -0.54 16.49
C SER A 115 12.69 -1.96 17.06
N SER A 116 13.52 -2.84 16.49
CA SER A 116 14.06 -3.97 17.26
C SER A 116 15.26 -3.47 18.06
N PRO A 117 15.23 -3.51 19.41
CA PRO A 117 16.42 -3.20 20.20
C PRO A 117 17.48 -4.24 19.84
N ARG A 118 18.57 -3.81 19.19
CA ARG A 118 19.78 -4.62 19.11
C ARG A 118 20.25 -4.81 20.55
N HIS A 119 19.96 -5.99 21.09
CA HIS A 119 20.46 -6.45 22.36
C HIS A 119 21.99 -6.35 22.28
N ALA A 120 22.57 -5.36 22.95
CA ALA A 120 24.00 -5.26 23.16
C ALA A 120 24.40 -6.39 24.11
N GLY A 121 24.59 -7.57 23.54
CA GLY A 121 25.02 -8.76 24.25
C GLY A 121 26.54 -8.86 24.25
N SER A 122 27.08 -8.84 25.47
CA SER A 122 28.32 -9.52 25.89
C SER A 122 29.64 -8.99 25.31
N ARG A 123 30.28 -8.10 26.07
CA ARG A 123 31.75 -8.07 26.15
C ARG A 123 32.17 -8.92 27.33
N SER A 124 32.90 -9.99 27.03
CA SER A 124 33.72 -10.79 27.93
C SER A 124 34.85 -9.97 28.53
#